data_AF-A0A1I7BLF9-F1
#
_entry.id   AF-A0A1I7BLF9-F1
#
_cell.length_a   1.000
_cell.length_b   1.000
_cell.length_c   1.000
_cell.angle_alpha   90.00
_cell.angle_beta   90.00
_cell.angle_gamma   90.00
#
_symmetry.space_group_name_H-M   'P 1'
#
loop_
_entity.id
_entity.type
_entity.pdbx_description
1 polymer ?
#
loop_
_entity_poly.entity_id
_entity_poly.type
_entity_poly.pdbx_seq_one_letter_code
_entity_poly.pdbx_strand_id
1 'polypeptide(L)'
;MNAEQHGNDASGERSLGAYLHSHLIAAAAGERLFEQAAKAWKDTPHGDTLTRLTGEVGADKAALYGIADELGLAIPTYKKPFAWIGAHLASLGPLNPLHGRSGAAGHLELEALITAVTGKSLLWKTLVILSRTDPRIQQDKVAHLLDQATEQLRELENLLLETTADRFADTGT
;
A
#
# COMPACT_ATOMS: atom_id res chain seq x y z
N MET A 1 -8.53 -23.98 -30.84
CA MET A 1 -7.83 -22.89 -30.12
C MET A 1 -6.91 -22.21 -31.12
N ASN A 2 -7.11 -20.92 -31.41
CA ASN A 2 -6.41 -20.17 -32.47
C ASN A 2 -5.13 -19.49 -31.97
N ALA A 3 -4.19 -19.22 -32.89
CA ALA A 3 -2.93 -18.52 -32.61
C ALA A 3 -3.11 -17.07 -32.11
N GLU A 4 -4.19 -16.41 -32.55
CA GLU A 4 -4.57 -15.07 -32.07
C GLU A 4 -4.95 -15.06 -30.58
N GLN A 5 -5.58 -16.14 -30.11
CA GLN A 5 -5.98 -16.29 -28.71
C GLN A 5 -4.77 -16.53 -27.80
N HIS A 6 -3.82 -17.38 -28.22
CA HIS A 6 -2.53 -17.53 -27.53
C HIS A 6 -1.71 -16.23 -27.49
N GLY A 7 -1.73 -15.43 -28.56
CA GLY A 7 -1.04 -14.14 -28.62
C GLY A 7 -1.64 -13.10 -27.67
N ASN A 8 -2.97 -13.10 -27.52
CA ASN A 8 -3.72 -12.20 -26.65
C ASN A 8 -3.61 -12.60 -25.16
N ASP A 9 -3.59 -13.90 -24.88
CA ASP A 9 -3.37 -14.42 -23.52
C ASP A 9 -1.96 -14.04 -23.02
N ALA A 10 -0.95 -14.20 -23.88
CA ALA A 10 0.43 -13.85 -23.52
C ALA A 10 0.66 -12.34 -23.34
N SER A 11 -0.05 -11.47 -24.08
CA SER A 11 0.03 -10.01 -23.88
C SER A 11 -0.69 -9.58 -22.60
N GLY A 12 -1.84 -10.19 -22.30
CA GLY A 12 -2.57 -10.02 -21.05
C GLY A 12 -1.73 -10.40 -19.83
N GLU A 13 -1.07 -11.57 -19.85
CA GLU A 13 -0.21 -12.02 -18.77
C GLU A 13 1.01 -11.11 -18.55
N ARG A 14 1.64 -10.61 -19.63
CA ARG A 14 2.72 -9.61 -19.52
C ARG A 14 2.24 -8.29 -18.90
N SER A 15 1.06 -7.84 -19.28
CA SER A 15 0.45 -6.61 -18.74
C SER A 15 0.15 -6.74 -17.25
N LEU A 16 -0.51 -7.85 -16.85
CA LEU A 16 -0.78 -8.15 -15.45
C LEU A 16 0.52 -8.30 -14.64
N GLY A 17 1.53 -8.96 -15.20
CA GLY A 17 2.86 -9.07 -14.59
C GLY A 17 3.49 -7.72 -14.28
N ALA A 18 3.50 -6.80 -15.25
CA ALA A 18 4.03 -5.45 -15.05
C ALA A 18 3.22 -4.64 -14.01
N TYR A 19 1.89 -4.82 -14.00
CA TYR A 19 1.00 -4.19 -13.05
C TYR A 19 1.27 -4.66 -11.60
N LEU A 20 1.33 -5.97 -11.35
CA LEU A 20 1.60 -6.51 -10.01
C LEU A 20 3.02 -6.19 -9.53
N HIS A 21 4.00 -6.20 -10.43
CA HIS A 21 5.36 -5.76 -10.13
C HIS A 21 5.39 -4.32 -9.63
N SER A 22 4.70 -3.41 -10.34
CA SER A 22 4.61 -1.99 -9.95
C SER A 22 3.93 -1.82 -8.59
N HIS A 23 2.88 -2.60 -8.33
CA HIS A 23 2.20 -2.60 -7.04
C HIS A 23 3.06 -3.15 -5.89
N LEU A 24 3.92 -4.14 -6.13
CA LEU A 24 4.84 -4.65 -5.10
C LEU A 24 5.93 -3.63 -4.73
N ILE A 25 6.42 -2.89 -5.73
CA ILE A 25 7.31 -1.74 -5.48
C ILE A 25 6.58 -0.70 -4.61
N ALA A 26 5.36 -0.33 -4.98
CA ALA A 26 4.55 0.62 -4.23
C ALA A 26 4.22 0.13 -2.81
N ALA A 27 3.93 -1.16 -2.63
CA ALA A 27 3.66 -1.77 -1.33
C ALA A 27 4.90 -1.75 -0.43
N ALA A 28 6.10 -1.98 -0.97
CA ALA A 28 7.35 -1.86 -0.21
C ALA A 28 7.69 -0.40 0.17
N ALA A 29 7.26 0.58 -0.63
CA ALA A 29 7.32 1.99 -0.26
C ALA A 29 6.30 2.34 0.84
N GLY A 30 5.06 1.87 0.69
CA GLY A 30 3.98 2.05 1.67
C GLY A 30 4.31 1.46 3.04
N GLU A 31 4.79 0.22 3.10
CA GLU A 31 5.20 -0.43 4.36
C GLU A 31 6.22 0.42 5.13
N ARG A 32 7.20 1.03 4.45
CA ARG A 32 8.13 1.96 5.10
C ARG A 32 7.46 3.20 5.67
N LEU A 33 6.48 3.76 4.97
CA LEU A 33 5.73 4.92 5.46
C LEU A 33 5.01 4.54 6.76
N PHE A 34 4.35 3.38 6.79
CA PHE A 34 3.70 2.85 7.98
C PHE A 34 4.69 2.60 9.13
N GLU A 35 5.84 1.97 8.86
CA GLU A 35 6.89 1.75 9.88
C GLU A 35 7.41 3.07 10.47
N GLN A 36 7.51 4.13 9.66
CA GLN A 36 7.95 5.45 10.10
C GLN A 36 6.88 6.13 10.95
N ALA A 37 5.62 6.12 10.49
CA ALA A 37 4.49 6.65 11.25
C ALA A 37 4.33 5.92 12.61
N ALA A 38 4.39 4.59 12.63
CA ALA A 38 4.32 3.83 13.89
C ALA A 38 5.42 4.24 14.89
N LYS A 39 6.64 4.53 14.42
CA LYS A 39 7.72 5.06 15.27
C LYS A 39 7.45 6.48 15.76
N ALA A 40 6.95 7.35 14.89
CA ALA A 40 6.68 8.75 15.21
C ALA A 40 5.51 8.91 16.21
N TRP A 41 4.57 7.97 16.20
CA TRP A 41 3.36 8.02 17.02
C TRP A 41 3.36 7.06 18.22
N LYS A 42 4.46 6.34 18.47
CA LYS A 42 4.55 5.29 19.50
C LYS A 42 4.09 5.71 20.90
N ASP A 43 4.33 6.96 21.29
CA ASP A 43 4.02 7.52 22.62
C ASP A 43 2.73 8.36 22.60
N THR A 44 1.86 8.13 21.63
CA THR A 44 0.56 8.82 21.48
C THR A 44 -0.59 7.83 21.69
N PRO A 45 -1.83 8.32 21.95
CA PRO A 45 -3.01 7.45 22.02
C PRO A 45 -3.26 6.59 20.77
N HIS A 46 -2.67 6.93 19.62
CA HIS A 46 -2.87 6.24 18.35
C HIS A 46 -1.67 5.36 17.92
N GLY A 47 -0.63 5.25 18.76
CA GLY A 47 0.59 4.48 18.46
C GLY A 47 0.32 2.99 18.23
N ASP A 48 -0.53 2.39 19.06
CA ASP A 48 -0.92 0.98 18.93
C ASP A 48 -1.70 0.72 17.64
N THR A 49 -2.60 1.64 17.26
CA THR A 49 -3.34 1.58 15.99
C THR A 49 -2.39 1.57 14.80
N LEU A 50 -1.44 2.51 14.74
CA LEU A 50 -0.48 2.58 13.63
C LEU A 50 0.49 1.38 13.60
N THR A 51 0.84 0.85 14.76
CA THR A 51 1.66 -0.37 14.87
C THR A 51 0.92 -1.59 14.30
N ARG A 52 -0.36 -1.77 14.67
CA ARG A 52 -1.20 -2.83 14.10
C ARG A 52 -1.35 -2.66 12.59
N LEU A 53 -1.69 -1.46 12.12
CA LEU A 53 -1.85 -1.18 10.70
C LEU A 53 -0.56 -1.48 9.91
N THR A 54 0.62 -1.21 10.49
CA THR A 54 1.91 -1.58 9.89
C THR A 54 2.03 -3.09 9.68
N GLY A 55 1.64 -3.89 10.68
CA GLY A 55 1.61 -5.35 10.56
C GLY A 55 0.66 -5.82 9.47
N GLU A 56 -0.53 -5.23 9.38
CA GLU A 56 -1.53 -5.58 8.38
C GLU A 56 -1.08 -5.24 6.95
N VAL A 57 -0.54 -4.04 6.71
CA VAL A 57 -0.04 -3.68 5.37
C VAL A 57 1.16 -4.54 4.96
N GLY A 58 1.98 -4.97 5.92
CA GLY A 58 3.04 -5.95 5.69
C GLY A 58 2.49 -7.32 5.27
N ALA A 59 1.43 -7.79 5.92
CA ALA A 59 0.73 -9.03 5.58
C ALA A 59 0.08 -8.93 4.18
N ASP A 60 -0.52 -7.80 3.83
CA ASP A 60 -1.12 -7.56 2.52
C ASP A 60 -0.10 -7.61 1.38
N LYS A 61 1.08 -7.02 1.59
CA LYS A 61 2.21 -7.12 0.65
C LYS A 61 2.66 -8.57 0.49
N ALA A 62 2.74 -9.34 1.59
CA ALA A 62 3.08 -10.76 1.52
C ALA A 62 2.01 -11.57 0.76
N ALA A 63 0.73 -11.24 0.93
CA ALA A 63 -0.36 -11.82 0.17
C ALA A 63 -0.26 -11.50 -1.34
N LEU A 64 0.11 -10.26 -1.69
CA LEU A 64 0.37 -9.85 -3.08
C LEU A 64 1.49 -10.67 -3.71
N TYR A 65 2.59 -10.90 -2.97
CA TYR A 65 3.67 -11.77 -3.42
C TYR A 65 3.18 -13.20 -3.69
N GLY A 66 2.37 -13.76 -2.79
CA GLY A 66 1.80 -15.10 -2.97
C GLY A 66 0.89 -15.20 -4.19
N ILE A 67 0.06 -14.18 -4.44
CA ILE A 67 -0.81 -14.13 -5.64
C ILE A 67 0.04 -14.06 -6.92
N ALA A 68 1.11 -13.26 -6.93
CA ALA A 68 1.98 -13.17 -8.09
C ALA A 68 2.71 -14.49 -8.39
N ASP A 69 3.13 -15.20 -7.34
CA ASP A 69 3.76 -16.53 -7.44
C ASP A 69 2.76 -17.59 -7.96
N GLU A 70 1.52 -17.59 -7.44
CA GLU A 70 0.41 -18.44 -7.91
C GLU A 70 0.09 -18.21 -9.41
N LEU A 71 0.31 -16.98 -9.90
CA LEU A 71 0.15 -16.62 -11.32
C LEU A 71 1.38 -16.97 -12.18
N GLY A 72 2.44 -17.54 -11.60
CA GLY A 72 3.68 -17.86 -12.30
C GLY A 72 4.47 -16.63 -12.76
N LEU A 73 4.20 -15.47 -12.17
CA LEU A 73 4.87 -14.23 -12.52
C LEU A 73 6.23 -14.21 -11.83
N ALA A 74 7.30 -14.24 -12.62
CA ALA A 74 8.66 -14.11 -12.13
C ALA A 74 8.91 -12.70 -11.60
N ILE A 75 8.45 -12.44 -10.38
CA ILE A 75 8.76 -11.21 -9.66
C ILE A 75 10.11 -11.45 -9.01
N PRO A 76 11.18 -10.75 -9.43
CA PRO A 76 12.49 -11.01 -8.86
C PRO A 76 12.39 -10.83 -7.35
N THR A 77 12.81 -11.85 -6.60
CA THR A 77 12.91 -11.75 -5.14
C THR A 77 14.06 -10.80 -4.84
N TYR A 78 13.89 -9.50 -5.06
CA TYR A 78 14.95 -8.53 -4.81
C TYR A 78 15.16 -8.50 -3.30
N LYS A 79 16.24 -9.17 -2.86
CA LYS A 79 16.80 -9.07 -1.52
C LYS A 79 17.45 -7.69 -1.30
N LYS A 80 16.74 -6.61 -1.66
CA LYS A 80 17.12 -5.17 -1.76
C LYS A 80 17.58 -4.78 -3.18
N PRO A 81 17.10 -3.63 -3.68
CA PRO A 81 17.76 -2.37 -3.35
C PRO A 81 16.78 -1.33 -2.82
N PHE A 82 16.89 -1.05 -1.52
CA PHE A 82 16.22 0.09 -0.89
C PHE A 82 16.66 1.45 -1.45
N ALA A 83 17.68 1.49 -2.31
CA ALA A 83 18.22 2.71 -2.90
C ALA A 83 17.28 3.35 -3.93
N TRP A 84 16.54 2.59 -4.74
CA TRP A 84 15.67 3.18 -5.78
C TRP A 84 14.34 3.68 -5.22
N ILE A 85 13.73 2.92 -4.31
CA ILE A 85 12.56 3.36 -3.55
C ILE A 85 12.93 4.56 -2.67
N GLY A 86 14.12 4.55 -2.06
CA GLY A 86 14.64 5.70 -1.32
C GLY A 86 14.80 6.95 -2.17
N ALA A 87 15.25 6.84 -3.44
CA ALA A 87 15.32 7.99 -4.36
C ALA A 87 13.94 8.51 -4.77
N HIS A 88 12.93 7.64 -4.92
CA HIS A 88 11.56 8.07 -5.20
C HIS A 88 10.87 8.70 -3.98
N LEU A 89 11.04 8.12 -2.79
CA LEU A 89 10.60 8.74 -1.52
C LEU A 89 11.37 10.03 -1.22
N ALA A 90 12.66 10.12 -1.50
CA ALA A 90 13.46 11.35 -1.32
C ALA A 90 13.05 12.46 -2.30
N SER A 91 12.48 12.11 -3.47
CA SER A 91 11.88 13.08 -4.41
C SER A 91 10.52 13.61 -3.96
N LEU A 92 9.84 12.91 -3.05
CA LEU A 92 8.68 13.42 -2.29
C LEU A 92 9.16 14.32 -1.14
N GLY A 93 10.05 15.27 -1.47
CA GLY A 93 10.74 16.20 -0.57
C GLY A 93 9.94 16.91 0.54
N PRO A 94 8.59 16.91 0.58
CA PRO A 94 7.81 17.33 1.75
C PRO A 94 7.49 16.24 2.80
N LEU A 95 7.57 14.95 2.47
CA LEU A 95 7.26 13.82 3.36
C LEU A 95 8.50 13.35 4.15
N ASN A 96 9.38 14.27 4.52
CA ASN A 96 10.57 13.96 5.30
C ASN A 96 10.17 13.69 6.77
N PRO A 97 10.26 12.44 7.27
CA PRO A 97 9.77 12.05 8.60
C PRO A 97 10.65 12.56 9.75
N LEU A 98 11.62 13.42 9.45
CA LEU A 98 12.40 14.12 10.46
C LEU A 98 11.63 15.28 11.12
N HIS A 99 10.45 15.67 10.61
CA HIS A 99 9.70 16.82 11.14
C HIS A 99 8.16 16.70 11.04
N GLY A 100 7.49 15.87 11.84
CA GLY A 100 6.09 16.19 12.16
C GLY A 100 5.20 15.14 12.81
N ARG A 101 5.28 14.95 14.14
CA ARG A 101 4.15 14.44 14.93
C ARG A 101 2.97 15.44 14.98
N SER A 102 3.26 16.70 14.68
CA SER A 102 2.38 17.85 14.82
C SER A 102 2.34 18.68 13.54
N GLY A 103 1.40 19.63 13.47
CA GLY A 103 1.32 20.58 12.36
C GLY A 103 0.91 19.94 11.03
N ALA A 104 1.13 20.71 9.96
CA ALA A 104 0.84 20.30 8.60
C ALA A 104 1.62 19.05 8.16
N ALA A 105 2.84 18.85 8.66
CA ALA A 105 3.66 17.70 8.29
C ALA A 105 3.08 16.37 8.80
N GLY A 106 2.57 16.34 10.04
CA GLY A 106 1.86 15.17 10.54
C GLY A 106 0.56 14.90 9.77
N HIS A 107 -0.12 15.96 9.31
CA HIS A 107 -1.32 15.84 8.48
C HIS A 107 -1.01 15.18 7.13
N LEU A 108 0.03 15.68 6.44
CA LEU A 108 0.51 15.11 5.18
C LEU A 108 1.01 13.66 5.34
N GLU A 109 1.59 13.30 6.48
CA GLU A 109 1.97 11.91 6.77
C GLU A 109 0.74 10.98 6.73
N LEU A 110 -0.37 11.35 7.39
CA LEU A 110 -1.60 10.55 7.35
C LEU A 110 -2.23 10.50 5.96
N GLU A 111 -2.22 11.61 5.21
CA GLU A 111 -2.67 11.62 3.80
C GLU A 111 -1.84 10.66 2.93
N ALA A 112 -0.52 10.56 3.18
CA ALA A 112 0.34 9.63 2.48
C ALA A 112 0.01 8.17 2.82
N LEU A 113 -0.31 7.86 4.09
CA LEU A 113 -0.78 6.52 4.49
C LEU A 113 -2.11 6.17 3.81
N ILE A 114 -3.08 7.10 3.83
CA ILE A 114 -4.39 6.94 3.16
C ILE A 114 -4.20 6.72 1.66
N THR A 115 -3.31 7.47 1.02
CA THR A 115 -2.99 7.32 -0.40
C THR A 115 -2.42 5.94 -0.71
N ALA A 116 -1.51 5.43 0.14
CA ALA A 116 -0.94 4.10 -0.01
C ALA A 116 -2.00 2.99 0.10
N VAL A 117 -2.89 3.07 1.11
CA VAL A 117 -3.98 2.09 1.28
C VAL A 117 -5.01 2.22 0.16
N THR A 118 -5.27 3.43 -0.34
CA THR A 118 -6.15 3.66 -1.50
C THR A 118 -5.60 2.94 -2.73
N GLY A 119 -4.32 3.10 -3.04
CA GLY A 119 -3.67 2.41 -4.15
C GLY A 119 -3.73 0.89 -4.02
N LYS A 120 -3.52 0.37 -2.80
CA LYS A 120 -3.71 -1.06 -2.48
C LYS A 120 -5.17 -1.51 -2.67
N SER A 121 -6.16 -0.71 -2.26
CA SER A 121 -7.58 -1.05 -2.43
C SER A 121 -7.96 -1.16 -3.92
N LEU A 122 -7.38 -0.31 -4.77
CA LEU A 122 -7.61 -0.33 -6.22
C LEU A 122 -6.99 -1.58 -6.87
N LEU A 123 -5.81 -2.01 -6.40
CA LEU A 123 -5.25 -3.30 -6.76
C LEU A 123 -6.20 -4.45 -6.42
N TRP A 124 -6.72 -4.49 -5.20
CA TRP A 124 -7.64 -5.57 -4.78
C TRP A 124 -8.94 -5.56 -5.57
N LYS A 125 -9.54 -4.39 -5.82
CA LYS A 125 -10.71 -4.24 -6.71
C LYS A 125 -10.40 -4.78 -8.12
N THR A 126 -9.21 -4.50 -8.64
CA THR A 126 -8.77 -4.99 -9.95
C THR A 126 -8.69 -6.52 -9.95
N LEU A 127 -8.08 -7.12 -8.93
CA LEU A 127 -7.97 -8.58 -8.83
C LEU A 127 -9.32 -9.27 -8.62
N VAL A 128 -10.26 -8.66 -7.88
CA VAL A 128 -11.65 -9.15 -7.75
C VAL A 128 -12.37 -9.18 -9.11
N ILE A 129 -12.08 -8.23 -9.99
CA ILE A 129 -12.65 -8.25 -11.35
C ILE A 129 -11.99 -9.36 -12.17
N LEU A 130 -10.67 -9.48 -12.13
CA LEU A 130 -9.93 -10.47 -12.90
C LEU A 130 -10.20 -11.92 -12.45
N SER A 131 -10.51 -12.14 -11.16
CA SER A 131 -10.85 -13.47 -10.64
C SER A 131 -12.12 -14.06 -11.26
N ARG A 132 -12.95 -13.24 -11.93
CA ARG A 132 -14.15 -13.71 -12.66
C ARG A 132 -13.79 -14.50 -13.91
N THR A 133 -12.59 -14.29 -14.46
CA THR A 133 -12.12 -14.89 -15.72
C THR A 133 -10.83 -15.67 -15.56
N ASP A 134 -10.02 -15.38 -14.54
CA ASP A 134 -8.79 -16.11 -14.23
C ASP A 134 -8.93 -16.89 -12.91
N PRO A 135 -9.15 -18.22 -12.97
CA PRO A 135 -9.38 -19.05 -11.77
C PRO A 135 -8.13 -19.21 -10.90
N ARG A 136 -6.94 -18.80 -11.38
CA ARG A 136 -5.73 -18.75 -10.56
C ARG A 136 -5.83 -17.69 -9.47
N ILE A 137 -6.63 -16.64 -9.68
CA ILE A 137 -6.91 -15.61 -8.68
C ILE A 137 -8.08 -16.08 -7.81
N GLN A 138 -7.81 -16.43 -6.57
CA GLN A 138 -8.83 -16.86 -5.62
C GLN A 138 -9.74 -15.69 -5.23
N GLN A 139 -10.97 -15.67 -5.73
CA GLN A 139 -11.93 -14.57 -5.54
C GLN A 139 -12.15 -14.23 -4.05
N ASP A 140 -12.36 -15.23 -3.20
CA ASP A 140 -12.62 -15.01 -1.77
C ASP A 140 -11.42 -14.40 -1.05
N LYS A 141 -10.20 -14.81 -1.43
CA LYS A 141 -8.94 -14.27 -0.89
C LYS A 141 -8.79 -12.78 -1.22
N VAL A 142 -9.01 -12.39 -2.48
CA VAL A 142 -8.87 -10.98 -2.90
C VAL A 142 -10.04 -10.11 -2.42
N ALA A 143 -11.23 -10.67 -2.24
CA ALA A 143 -12.34 -9.98 -1.60
C ALA A 143 -12.04 -9.69 -0.12
N HIS A 144 -11.50 -10.66 0.61
CA HIS A 144 -11.10 -10.45 2.01
C HIS A 144 -10.02 -9.36 2.15
N LEU A 145 -9.00 -9.37 1.28
CA LEU A 145 -7.96 -8.34 1.26
C LEU A 145 -8.52 -6.94 0.95
N LEU A 146 -9.56 -6.86 0.10
CA LEU A 146 -10.27 -5.61 -0.16
C LEU A 146 -11.05 -5.11 1.08
N ASP A 147 -11.72 -6.01 1.79
CA ASP A 147 -12.44 -5.66 3.02
C ASP A 147 -11.48 -5.13 4.09
N GLN A 148 -10.32 -5.79 4.27
CA GLN A 148 -9.26 -5.32 5.16
C GLN A 148 -8.73 -3.94 4.76
N ALA A 149 -8.45 -3.71 3.47
CA ALA A 149 -8.01 -2.40 2.98
C ALA A 149 -9.07 -1.30 3.21
N THR A 150 -10.35 -1.66 3.13
CA THR A 150 -11.47 -0.73 3.37
C THR A 150 -11.57 -0.36 4.86
N GLU A 151 -11.35 -1.31 5.76
CA GLU A 151 -11.25 -1.05 7.21
C GLU A 151 -10.10 -0.09 7.51
N GLN A 152 -8.90 -0.41 7.03
CA GLN A 152 -7.70 0.41 7.25
C GLN A 152 -7.85 1.84 6.74
N LEU A 153 -8.51 2.05 5.60
CA LEU A 153 -8.84 3.40 5.11
C LEU A 153 -9.70 4.15 6.11
N ARG A 154 -10.78 3.52 6.59
CA ARG A 154 -11.68 4.14 7.56
C ARG A 154 -10.96 4.52 8.84
N GLU A 155 -10.10 3.66 9.36
CA GLU A 155 -9.32 3.92 10.57
C GLU A 155 -8.36 5.10 10.38
N LEU A 156 -7.67 5.18 9.24
CA LEU A 156 -6.75 6.28 8.93
C LEU A 156 -7.48 7.59 8.68
N GLU A 157 -8.63 7.55 8.00
CA GLU A 157 -9.49 8.72 7.77
C GLU A 157 -10.03 9.26 9.11
N ASN A 158 -10.50 8.39 9.99
CA ASN A 158 -10.93 8.78 11.33
C ASN A 158 -9.77 9.43 12.10
N LEU A 159 -8.59 8.82 12.09
CA LEU A 159 -7.39 9.36 12.74
C LEU A 159 -7.00 10.74 12.18
N LEU A 160 -7.07 10.92 10.86
CA LEU A 160 -6.82 12.19 10.19
C LEU A 160 -7.79 13.26 10.70
N LEU A 161 -9.09 12.96 10.70
CA LEU A 161 -10.15 13.91 11.09
C LEU A 161 -10.10 14.25 12.58
N GLU A 162 -9.92 13.25 13.46
CA GLU A 162 -9.84 13.43 14.91
C GLU A 162 -8.66 14.33 15.31
N THR A 163 -7.52 14.17 14.64
CA THR A 163 -6.30 14.92 14.97
C THR A 163 -6.20 16.27 14.24
N THR A 164 -7.12 16.58 13.32
CA THR A 164 -7.02 17.77 12.45
C THR A 164 -7.04 19.07 13.26
N ALA A 165 -7.99 19.24 14.17
CA ALA A 165 -8.11 20.49 14.94
C ALA A 165 -6.84 20.79 15.73
N ASP A 166 -6.34 19.81 16.49
CA ASP A 166 -5.11 19.94 17.29
C ASP A 166 -3.88 20.25 16.45
N ARG A 167 -3.81 19.70 15.23
CA ARG A 167 -2.68 19.92 14.31
C ARG A 167 -2.62 21.33 13.74
N PHE A 168 -3.75 22.02 13.65
CA PHE A 168 -3.82 23.38 13.12
C PHE A 168 -4.16 24.44 14.18
N ALA A 169 -4.37 24.04 15.44
CA ALA A 169 -4.67 24.94 16.55
C ALA A 169 -3.47 25.79 17.02
N ASP A 170 -2.23 25.42 16.65
CA ASP A 170 -1.02 26.11 17.12
C ASP A 170 0.03 26.26 16.00
N THR A 171 -0.17 27.25 15.13
CA THR A 171 0.84 27.71 14.15
C THR A 171 1.58 28.95 14.65
N GLY A 172 1.88 29.01 15.95
CA GLY A 172 2.50 30.19 16.58
C GLY A 172 3.69 29.86 17.48
N THR A 173 4.87 29.73 16.88
CA THR A 173 6.12 30.45 17.26
C THR A 173 7.13 30.33 16.14
#